data_AF-A0A9Q9IEA7-F1
#
_entry.id   AF-A0A9Q9IEA7-F1
#
_cell.length_a   1.000
_cell.length_b   1.000
_cell.length_c   1.000
_cell.angle_alpha   90.00
_cell.angle_beta   90.00
_cell.angle_gamma   90.00
#
_symmetry.space_group_name_H-M   'P 1'
#
loop_
_entity.id
_entity.type
_entity.pdbx_description
1 polymer ?
#
loop_
_entity_poly.entity_id
_entity_poly.type
_entity_poly.pdbx_seq_one_letter_code
_entity_poly.pdbx_strand_id
1 'polypeptide(L)'
;MKYPEVARLMAELYFDQHSARSALIQAGFPAHAIPAFADASSFWSHAVLQMEKGLGPADSIMTLIAATAKMFEGSPEAQALHAKFNGGPQVSSSARPVAPDGPCPTLTLIGADLPNEFLDVIREQLGSNAPDLLYVSKQQCAVSIADPGKNAGQLQQQIQELIQTYAPGVKLQVVYEKYPFRPYLLSALTVFGPDTTPYLLQSVPATMTPRDIAAAIVAETRAMTDKQGGPVSTVIDAETEDGPSRLDPDRTLHENNVKDKGKLRVGTKAIAGNISPEQRLEAQLRMRAQIRRYAYGQPHFEIVDYDNEDLPNRITFEAQGPGLAPPENLEEFLAGTENLRIEDYRALPWEQLTPVKISFHRFTMYLSAMFPVVAPYVVWNTPVFHPNIWRLVQPGIRPGTVCLGPLMDGYRPDLDFGYLCQLLVDIGTYRNYDVVDANTYPDPPAALWARTERGQELIRSIGGPPMRPPTQREDEKPLAPSLWLRPLADVHPMERP
;
A
#
# COMPACT_ATOMS: atom_id res chain seq x y z
N MET A 1 -37.43 5.56 13.86
CA MET A 1 -36.76 4.26 13.68
C MET A 1 -36.60 3.65 15.06
N LYS A 2 -37.01 2.39 15.23
CA LYS A 2 -37.02 1.68 16.51
C LYS A 2 -35.64 1.12 16.86
N TYR A 3 -34.80 0.81 15.87
CA TYR A 3 -33.46 0.22 16.04
C TYR A 3 -32.34 1.03 15.36
N PRO A 4 -32.13 2.31 15.74
CA PRO A 4 -31.08 3.15 15.14
C PRO A 4 -29.66 2.59 15.32
N GLU A 5 -29.40 1.86 16.40
CA GLU A 5 -28.11 1.22 16.65
C GLU A 5 -27.79 0.10 15.66
N VAL A 6 -28.81 -0.59 15.14
CA VAL A 6 -28.66 -1.64 14.12
C VAL A 6 -28.25 -0.96 12.81
N ALA A 7 -28.98 0.07 12.37
CA ALA A 7 -28.67 0.79 11.15
C ALA A 7 -27.25 1.37 11.17
N ARG A 8 -26.82 1.95 12.30
CA ARG A 8 -25.46 2.49 12.46
C ARG A 8 -24.40 1.39 12.32
N LEU A 9 -24.54 0.27 13.03
CA LEU A 9 -23.55 -0.82 12.96
C LEU A 9 -23.48 -1.43 11.56
N MET A 10 -24.63 -1.61 10.90
CA MET A 10 -24.65 -2.14 9.53
C MET A 10 -23.97 -1.19 8.55
N ALA A 11 -24.14 0.14 8.72
CA ALA A 11 -23.44 1.13 7.91
C ALA A 11 -21.93 1.14 8.12
N GLU A 12 -21.46 0.84 9.33
CA GLU A 12 -20.04 0.72 9.65
C GLU A 12 -19.41 -0.55 9.04
N LEU A 13 -20.12 -1.69 9.10
CA LEU A 13 -19.60 -2.99 8.67
C LEU A 13 -19.81 -3.29 7.17
N TYR A 14 -20.93 -2.83 6.62
CA TYR A 14 -21.33 -3.04 5.22
C TYR A 14 -21.42 -1.68 4.51
N PHE A 15 -20.26 -1.04 4.37
CA PHE A 15 -20.13 0.32 3.86
C PHE A 15 -20.12 0.41 2.33
N ASP A 16 -20.08 -0.73 1.62
CA ASP A 16 -20.14 -0.81 0.17
C ASP A 16 -21.42 -1.49 -0.32
N GLN A 17 -21.79 -1.19 -1.56
CA GLN A 17 -23.03 -1.65 -2.16
C GLN A 17 -23.14 -3.19 -2.22
N HIS A 18 -22.06 -3.90 -2.51
CA HIS A 18 -22.11 -5.34 -2.75
C HIS A 18 -22.27 -6.10 -1.43
N SER A 19 -21.49 -5.74 -0.42
CA SER A 19 -21.60 -6.33 0.91
C SER A 19 -22.97 -6.03 1.53
N ALA A 20 -23.46 -4.79 1.39
CA ALA A 20 -24.76 -4.39 1.94
C ALA A 20 -25.94 -5.10 1.28
N ARG A 21 -25.93 -5.23 -0.05
CA ARG A 21 -26.96 -6.00 -0.79
C ARG A 21 -26.96 -7.47 -0.38
N SER A 22 -25.77 -8.07 -0.27
CA SER A 22 -25.64 -9.49 0.10
C SER A 22 -26.17 -9.76 1.50
N ALA A 23 -25.85 -8.90 2.47
CA ALA A 23 -26.35 -9.01 3.85
C ALA A 23 -27.88 -8.91 3.92
N LEU A 24 -28.50 -8.01 3.14
CA LEU A 24 -29.96 -7.90 3.06
C LEU A 24 -30.60 -9.15 2.47
N ILE A 25 -30.05 -9.69 1.37
CA ILE A 25 -30.56 -10.90 0.73
C ILE A 25 -30.49 -12.09 1.69
N GLN A 26 -29.36 -12.26 2.40
CA GLN A 26 -29.20 -13.30 3.42
C GLN A 26 -30.21 -13.16 4.57
N ALA A 27 -30.55 -11.93 4.95
CA ALA A 27 -31.59 -11.66 5.95
C ALA A 27 -33.02 -11.89 5.45
N GLY A 28 -33.20 -12.35 4.20
CA GLY A 28 -34.49 -12.60 3.58
C GLY A 28 -35.18 -11.33 3.04
N PHE A 29 -34.45 -10.22 2.89
CA PHE A 29 -35.01 -9.01 2.31
C PHE A 29 -35.29 -9.21 0.82
N PRO A 30 -36.46 -8.80 0.29
CA PRO A 30 -36.81 -9.06 -1.10
C PRO A 30 -35.85 -8.35 -2.07
N ALA A 31 -35.19 -9.09 -2.97
CA ALA A 31 -34.16 -8.57 -3.87
C ALA A 31 -34.65 -7.41 -4.75
N HIS A 32 -35.91 -7.45 -5.20
CA HIS A 32 -36.53 -6.40 -6.02
C HIS A 32 -36.87 -5.12 -5.25
N ALA A 33 -36.87 -5.17 -3.91
CA ALA A 33 -37.22 -4.05 -3.04
C ALA A 33 -35.98 -3.40 -2.39
N ILE A 34 -34.78 -3.89 -2.68
CA ILE A 34 -33.53 -3.33 -2.14
C ILE A 34 -33.36 -1.88 -2.62
N PRO A 35 -33.17 -0.90 -1.71
CA PRO A 35 -33.01 0.49 -2.10
C PRO A 35 -31.73 0.73 -2.94
N ALA A 36 -31.69 1.85 -3.66
CA ALA A 36 -30.46 2.29 -4.31
C ALA A 36 -29.41 2.63 -3.25
N PHE A 37 -28.15 2.26 -3.50
CA PHE A 37 -27.04 2.52 -2.59
C PHE A 37 -26.39 3.86 -2.95
N ALA A 38 -26.67 4.90 -2.17
CA ALA A 38 -26.03 6.21 -2.31
C ALA A 38 -24.85 6.34 -1.33
N ASP A 39 -25.12 6.10 -0.05
CA ASP A 39 -24.14 6.01 1.03
C ASP A 39 -24.62 4.99 2.06
N ALA A 40 -23.71 4.45 2.85
CA ALA A 40 -24.02 3.40 3.81
C ALA A 40 -25.03 3.83 4.89
N SER A 41 -24.92 5.07 5.38
CA SER A 41 -25.75 5.55 6.49
C SER A 41 -27.21 5.69 6.06
N SER A 42 -27.46 6.35 4.93
CA SER A 42 -28.81 6.52 4.39
C SER A 42 -29.41 5.19 3.93
N PHE A 43 -28.60 4.33 3.29
CA PHE A 43 -29.02 3.01 2.83
C PHE A 43 -29.53 2.14 3.98
N TRP A 44 -28.72 1.96 5.02
CA TRP A 44 -29.08 1.10 6.15
C TRP A 44 -30.19 1.68 7.02
N SER A 45 -30.21 3.01 7.17
CA SER A 45 -31.33 3.70 7.82
C SER A 45 -32.65 3.40 7.11
N HIS A 46 -32.66 3.44 5.78
CA HIS A 46 -33.85 3.15 5.01
C HIS A 46 -34.22 1.67 5.06
N ALA A 47 -33.25 0.76 4.88
CA ALA A 47 -33.50 -0.69 4.88
C ALA A 47 -34.06 -1.19 6.22
N VAL A 48 -33.47 -0.77 7.35
CA VAL A 48 -33.95 -1.14 8.69
C VAL A 48 -35.36 -0.58 8.93
N LEU A 49 -35.65 0.65 8.51
CA LEU A 49 -36.99 1.23 8.62
C LEU A 49 -38.04 0.45 7.82
N GLN A 50 -37.67 -0.10 6.65
CA GLN A 50 -38.59 -0.94 5.85
C GLN A 50 -38.83 -2.31 6.51
N MET A 51 -37.79 -2.93 7.08
CA MET A 51 -37.96 -4.16 7.86
C MET A 51 -38.85 -3.93 9.09
N GLU A 52 -38.69 -2.80 9.79
CA GLU A 52 -39.57 -2.40 10.91
C GLU A 52 -41.04 -2.26 10.48
N LYS A 53 -41.29 -1.88 9.22
CA LYS A 53 -42.63 -1.77 8.62
C LYS A 53 -43.17 -3.10 8.08
N GLY A 54 -42.42 -4.21 8.24
CA GLY A 54 -42.85 -5.55 7.85
C GLY A 54 -42.44 -5.97 6.43
N LEU A 55 -41.47 -5.29 5.81
CA LEU A 55 -40.93 -5.73 4.53
C LEU A 55 -39.91 -6.86 4.75
N GLY A 56 -40.27 -8.07 4.33
CA GLY A 56 -39.50 -9.29 4.53
C GLY A 56 -40.08 -10.21 5.62
N PRO A 57 -39.39 -11.29 6.00
CA PRO A 57 -39.80 -12.16 7.11
C PRO A 57 -39.91 -11.38 8.43
N ALA A 58 -40.79 -11.83 9.33
CA ALA A 58 -41.03 -11.19 10.63
C ALA A 58 -39.74 -11.04 11.47
N ASP A 59 -38.81 -11.98 11.31
CA ASP A 59 -37.53 -12.01 12.03
C ASP A 59 -36.35 -11.47 11.21
N SER A 60 -36.60 -10.71 10.13
CA SER A 60 -35.57 -10.19 9.22
C SER A 60 -34.47 -9.39 9.93
N ILE A 61 -34.83 -8.51 10.88
CA ILE A 61 -33.86 -7.74 11.68
C ILE A 61 -33.02 -8.68 12.56
N MET A 62 -33.65 -9.68 13.19
CA MET A 62 -32.93 -10.63 14.05
C MET A 62 -32.00 -11.52 13.23
N THR A 63 -32.46 -11.94 12.06
CA THR A 63 -31.68 -12.71 11.08
C THR A 63 -30.47 -11.92 10.59
N LEU A 64 -30.66 -10.62 10.29
CA LEU A 64 -29.57 -9.72 9.90
C LEU A 64 -28.52 -9.56 11.01
N ILE A 65 -28.95 -9.37 12.26
CA ILE A 65 -28.04 -9.25 13.41
C ILE A 65 -27.28 -10.56 13.62
N ALA A 66 -27.96 -11.71 13.57
CA ALA A 66 -27.34 -13.02 13.73
C ALA A 66 -26.34 -13.32 12.60
N ALA A 67 -26.71 -13.04 11.35
CA ALA A 67 -25.81 -13.20 10.20
C ALA A 67 -24.59 -12.29 10.32
N THR A 68 -24.77 -11.04 10.79
CA THR A 68 -23.67 -10.09 10.99
C THR A 68 -22.73 -10.52 12.11
N ALA A 69 -23.26 -10.98 13.24
CA ALA A 69 -22.43 -11.51 14.32
C ALA A 69 -21.66 -12.77 13.88
N LYS A 70 -22.24 -13.59 13.00
CA LYS A 70 -21.55 -14.74 12.41
C LYS A 70 -20.48 -14.31 11.40
N MET A 71 -20.74 -13.28 10.58
CA MET A 71 -19.79 -12.80 9.57
C MET A 71 -18.61 -12.04 10.20
N PHE A 72 -18.86 -11.28 11.27
CA PHE A 72 -17.88 -10.50 12.02
C PHE A 72 -17.69 -11.09 13.41
N GLU A 73 -17.34 -12.38 13.47
CA GLU A 73 -17.23 -13.13 14.74
C GLU A 73 -16.28 -12.46 15.74
N GLY A 74 -15.21 -11.83 15.23
CA GLY A 74 -14.24 -11.10 16.04
C GLY A 74 -14.70 -9.72 16.54
N SER A 75 -15.81 -9.15 16.05
CA SER A 75 -16.26 -7.80 16.42
C SER A 75 -17.05 -7.80 17.74
N PRO A 76 -16.54 -7.14 18.80
CA PRO A 76 -17.25 -7.06 20.08
C PRO A 76 -18.60 -6.34 19.96
N GLU A 77 -18.72 -5.36 19.06
CA GLU A 77 -19.98 -4.63 18.87
C GLU A 77 -21.04 -5.49 18.21
N ALA A 78 -20.67 -6.30 17.20
CA ALA A 78 -21.59 -7.23 16.55
C ALA A 78 -22.07 -8.31 17.54
N GLN A 79 -21.16 -8.86 18.36
CA GLN A 79 -21.52 -9.83 19.40
C GLN A 79 -22.39 -9.22 20.50
N ALA A 80 -22.07 -8.00 20.96
CA ALA A 80 -22.86 -7.29 21.96
C ALA A 80 -24.28 -6.99 21.45
N LEU A 81 -24.41 -6.58 20.18
CA LEU A 81 -25.71 -6.37 19.56
C LEU A 81 -26.50 -7.68 19.48
N HIS A 82 -25.89 -8.77 19.01
CA HIS A 82 -26.53 -10.08 18.97
C HIS A 82 -26.98 -10.57 20.36
N ALA A 83 -26.12 -10.45 21.38
CA ALA A 83 -26.45 -10.82 22.75
C ALA A 83 -27.59 -9.98 23.35
N LYS A 84 -27.64 -8.67 23.03
CA LYS A 84 -28.71 -7.76 23.45
C LYS A 84 -30.07 -8.21 22.91
N PHE A 85 -30.10 -8.68 21.66
CA PHE A 85 -31.35 -9.04 20.98
C PHE A 85 -31.75 -10.51 21.16
N ASN A 86 -30.83 -11.40 21.56
CA ASN A 86 -31.10 -12.81 21.85
C ASN A 86 -31.15 -13.18 23.35
N GLY A 87 -30.98 -12.21 24.28
CA GLY A 87 -31.37 -12.40 25.69
C GLY A 87 -30.27 -12.78 26.70
N GLY A 88 -29.02 -12.31 26.56
CA GLY A 88 -28.06 -12.26 27.68
C GLY A 88 -26.60 -12.65 27.35
N PRO A 89 -25.62 -12.19 28.14
CA PRO A 89 -24.21 -12.21 27.76
C PRO A 89 -23.52 -13.53 28.11
N GLN A 90 -22.79 -14.13 27.16
CA GLN A 90 -21.63 -14.95 27.53
C GLN A 90 -20.44 -14.02 27.80
N VAL A 91 -20.40 -13.41 28.99
CA VAL A 91 -19.12 -12.94 29.54
C VAL A 91 -18.35 -14.18 29.98
N SER A 92 -17.47 -14.70 29.13
CA SER A 92 -16.37 -15.54 29.61
C SER A 92 -15.19 -14.63 29.91
N SER A 93 -15.15 -14.11 31.14
CA SER A 93 -13.94 -13.56 31.73
C SER A 93 -13.02 -14.72 32.11
N SER A 94 -12.43 -15.36 31.11
CA SER A 94 -11.23 -16.20 31.23
C SER A 94 -10.83 -16.58 29.82
N ALA A 95 -9.57 -16.34 29.47
CA ALA A 95 -8.96 -16.89 28.28
C ALA A 95 -9.29 -18.39 28.13
N ARG A 96 -10.21 -18.72 27.23
CA ARG A 96 -10.40 -20.04 26.63
C ARG A 96 -11.01 -19.88 25.23
N PRO A 97 -10.65 -20.77 24.29
CA PRO A 97 -10.81 -20.56 22.86
C PRO A 97 -12.27 -20.60 22.44
N VAL A 98 -12.57 -19.85 21.39
CA VAL A 98 -13.77 -19.97 20.55
C VAL A 98 -14.05 -21.46 20.26
N ALA A 99 -15.30 -21.91 20.32
CA ALA A 99 -15.71 -23.30 20.09
C ALA A 99 -16.60 -23.44 18.84
N PRO A 100 -16.65 -24.58 18.13
CA PRO A 100 -15.68 -25.68 18.05
C PRO A 100 -14.87 -25.62 16.73
N ASP A 101 -13.55 -25.75 16.87
CA ASP A 101 -12.63 -26.04 15.78
C ASP A 101 -13.03 -27.35 15.07
N GLY A 102 -13.55 -27.20 13.87
CA GLY A 102 -13.75 -28.29 12.92
C GLY A 102 -13.25 -27.82 11.57
N PRO A 103 -12.63 -28.70 10.75
CA PRO A 103 -12.18 -28.31 9.44
C PRO A 103 -13.36 -27.72 8.66
N CYS A 104 -13.21 -26.50 8.17
CA CYS A 104 -14.18 -25.76 7.37
C CYS A 104 -13.69 -25.75 5.92
N PRO A 105 -14.12 -26.71 5.08
CA PRO A 105 -13.81 -26.70 3.66
C PRO A 105 -14.46 -25.48 3.03
N THR A 106 -13.63 -24.64 2.43
CA THR A 106 -14.02 -23.31 1.96
C THR A 106 -13.60 -23.12 0.52
N LEU A 107 -14.52 -22.61 -0.30
CA LEU A 107 -14.22 -22.07 -1.62
C LEU A 107 -14.23 -20.55 -1.53
N THR A 108 -13.16 -19.92 -2.02
CA THR A 108 -13.01 -18.46 -2.03
C THR A 108 -12.89 -17.98 -3.47
N LEU A 109 -13.75 -17.05 -3.87
CA LEU A 109 -13.61 -16.29 -5.12
C LEU A 109 -12.77 -15.05 -4.85
N ILE A 110 -11.79 -14.76 -5.71
CA ILE A 110 -10.89 -13.61 -5.64
C ILE A 110 -10.89 -12.90 -7.00
N GLY A 111 -10.95 -11.57 -7.00
CA GLY A 111 -10.88 -10.71 -8.20
C GLY A 111 -12.22 -10.25 -8.76
N ALA A 112 -13.35 -10.59 -8.13
CA ALA A 112 -14.68 -10.18 -8.59
C ALA A 112 -15.71 -10.05 -7.45
N ASP A 113 -16.62 -9.09 -7.57
CA ASP A 113 -17.72 -8.84 -6.62
C ASP A 113 -19.00 -9.59 -7.04
N LEU A 114 -18.94 -10.93 -7.10
CA LEU A 114 -20.03 -11.81 -7.56
C LEU A 114 -20.53 -12.81 -6.50
N PRO A 115 -20.91 -12.38 -5.28
CA PRO A 115 -21.19 -13.30 -4.17
C PRO A 115 -22.43 -14.17 -4.38
N ASN A 116 -23.47 -13.67 -5.05
CA ASN A 116 -24.71 -14.43 -5.26
C ASN A 116 -24.54 -15.44 -6.38
N GLU A 117 -23.98 -15.00 -7.51
CA GLU A 117 -23.68 -15.84 -8.67
C GLU A 117 -22.72 -16.96 -8.29
N PHE A 118 -21.69 -16.65 -7.49
CA PHE A 118 -20.74 -17.66 -7.00
C PHE A 118 -21.43 -18.70 -6.11
N LEU A 119 -22.28 -18.27 -5.18
CA LEU A 119 -23.04 -19.19 -4.32
C LEU A 119 -23.99 -20.08 -5.13
N ASP A 120 -24.67 -19.52 -6.11
CA ASP A 120 -25.62 -20.25 -6.97
C ASP A 120 -24.90 -21.29 -7.84
N VAL A 121 -23.76 -20.92 -8.45
CA VAL A 121 -22.91 -21.85 -9.20
C VAL A 121 -22.45 -23.00 -8.30
N ILE A 122 -21.99 -22.73 -7.08
CA ILE A 122 -21.57 -23.77 -6.14
C ILE A 122 -22.72 -24.72 -5.79
N ARG A 123 -23.91 -24.18 -5.52
CA ARG A 123 -25.10 -24.98 -5.18
C ARG A 123 -25.54 -25.86 -6.33
N GLU A 124 -25.52 -25.34 -7.55
CA GLU A 124 -25.82 -26.08 -8.77
C GLU A 124 -24.82 -27.23 -8.97
N GLN A 125 -23.51 -26.95 -8.88
CA GLN A 125 -22.47 -27.97 -9.07
C GLN A 125 -22.51 -29.06 -8.00
N LEU A 126 -22.88 -28.72 -6.77
CA LEU A 126 -23.00 -29.70 -5.67
C LEU A 126 -24.39 -30.37 -5.61
N GLY A 127 -25.37 -29.90 -6.39
CA GLY A 127 -26.76 -30.37 -6.33
C GLY A 127 -27.38 -30.21 -4.94
N SER A 128 -26.96 -29.19 -4.17
CA SER A 128 -27.30 -29.03 -2.76
C SER A 128 -27.39 -27.57 -2.35
N ASN A 129 -28.35 -27.26 -1.49
CA ASN A 129 -28.48 -25.94 -0.85
C ASN A 129 -27.69 -25.83 0.48
N ALA A 130 -26.94 -26.88 0.84
CA ALA A 130 -26.09 -26.88 2.03
C ALA A 130 -24.96 -25.83 2.01
N PRO A 131 -24.39 -25.42 0.86
CA PRO A 131 -23.38 -24.36 0.82
C PRO A 131 -23.92 -23.04 1.40
N ASP A 132 -23.14 -22.48 2.34
CA ASP A 132 -23.47 -21.26 3.07
C ASP A 132 -22.36 -20.22 2.87
N LEU A 133 -22.77 -18.98 2.55
CA LEU A 133 -21.87 -17.86 2.31
C LEU A 133 -21.32 -17.38 3.65
N LEU A 134 -19.99 -17.48 3.79
CA LEU A 134 -19.26 -17.19 5.01
C LEU A 134 -19.03 -15.70 5.21
N TYR A 135 -18.54 -15.04 4.16
CA TYR A 135 -18.31 -13.59 4.13
C TYR A 135 -18.29 -13.03 2.70
N VAL A 136 -18.45 -11.70 2.61
CA VAL A 136 -18.25 -10.89 1.40
C VAL A 136 -17.37 -9.68 1.74
N SER A 137 -16.30 -9.48 0.97
CA SER A 137 -15.38 -8.34 1.05
C SER A 137 -15.05 -7.85 -0.37
N LYS A 138 -14.15 -6.85 -0.50
CA LYS A 138 -13.79 -6.24 -1.78
C LYS A 138 -13.24 -7.28 -2.75
N GLN A 139 -13.95 -7.49 -3.86
CA GLN A 139 -13.58 -8.44 -4.90
C GLN A 139 -13.29 -9.85 -4.37
N GLN A 140 -13.88 -10.21 -3.22
CA GLN A 140 -13.62 -11.48 -2.56
C GLN A 140 -14.84 -11.97 -1.78
N CYS A 141 -15.21 -13.23 -1.94
CA CYS A 141 -16.22 -13.86 -1.11
C CYS A 141 -15.89 -15.33 -0.85
N ALA A 142 -16.36 -15.87 0.27
CA ALA A 142 -16.08 -17.24 0.67
C ALA A 142 -17.35 -18.00 1.00
N VAL A 143 -17.40 -19.26 0.60
CA VAL A 143 -18.54 -20.17 0.79
C VAL A 143 -18.03 -21.45 1.43
N SER A 144 -18.73 -21.88 2.49
CA SER A 144 -18.49 -23.19 3.09
C SER A 144 -19.13 -24.29 2.26
N ILE A 145 -18.41 -25.39 2.08
CA ILE A 145 -18.88 -26.57 1.37
C ILE A 145 -18.60 -27.83 2.18
N ALA A 146 -19.26 -28.94 1.83
CA ALA A 146 -18.83 -30.25 2.28
C ALA A 146 -17.46 -30.60 1.67
N ASP A 147 -16.64 -31.38 2.38
CA ASP A 147 -15.29 -31.75 1.93
C ASP A 147 -15.36 -32.61 0.64
N PRO A 148 -14.90 -32.10 -0.52
CA PRO A 148 -14.91 -32.83 -1.78
C PRO A 148 -13.79 -33.89 -1.87
N GLY A 149 -12.91 -34.00 -0.87
CA GLY A 149 -11.84 -34.98 -0.83
C GLY A 149 -10.90 -34.87 -2.03
N LYS A 150 -10.71 -35.97 -2.76
CA LYS A 150 -9.82 -36.03 -3.93
C LYS A 150 -10.32 -35.21 -5.13
N ASN A 151 -11.59 -34.84 -5.16
CA ASN A 151 -12.20 -34.12 -6.28
C ASN A 151 -12.09 -32.59 -6.13
N ALA A 152 -11.44 -32.10 -5.07
CA ALA A 152 -11.30 -30.66 -4.79
C ALA A 152 -10.79 -29.85 -6.00
N GLY A 153 -9.71 -30.32 -6.64
CA GLY A 153 -9.12 -29.62 -7.79
C GLY A 153 -10.03 -29.56 -9.01
N GLN A 154 -10.76 -30.64 -9.30
CA GLN A 154 -11.71 -30.69 -10.42
C GLN A 154 -12.90 -29.75 -10.16
N LEU A 155 -13.46 -29.80 -8.95
CA LEU A 155 -14.56 -28.93 -8.54
C LEU A 155 -14.15 -27.45 -8.59
N GLN A 156 -12.96 -27.12 -8.07
CA GLN A 156 -12.41 -25.76 -8.13
C GLN A 156 -12.30 -25.25 -9.57
N GLN A 157 -11.76 -26.07 -10.48
CA GLN A 157 -11.60 -25.68 -11.89
C GLN A 157 -12.95 -25.48 -12.58
N GLN A 158 -13.91 -26.40 -12.38
CA GLN A 158 -15.25 -26.28 -12.98
C GLN A 158 -15.98 -25.02 -12.52
N ILE A 159 -15.93 -24.73 -11.22
CA ILE A 159 -16.55 -23.52 -10.67
C ILE A 159 -15.86 -22.27 -11.20
N GLN A 160 -14.52 -22.29 -11.35
CA GLN A 160 -13.78 -21.17 -11.93
C GLN A 160 -14.19 -20.90 -13.39
N GLU A 161 -14.34 -21.94 -14.22
CA GLU A 161 -14.77 -21.80 -15.60
C GLU A 161 -16.19 -21.22 -15.71
N LEU A 162 -17.11 -21.67 -14.84
CA LEU A 162 -18.49 -21.18 -14.81
C LEU A 162 -18.59 -19.75 -14.30
N ILE A 163 -17.92 -19.40 -13.22
CA ILE A 163 -18.00 -18.03 -12.68
C ILE A 163 -17.35 -17.01 -13.64
N GLN A 164 -16.35 -17.43 -14.42
CA GLN A 164 -15.72 -16.60 -15.45
C GLN A 164 -16.71 -16.11 -16.52
N THR A 165 -17.81 -16.83 -16.79
CA THR A 165 -18.82 -16.40 -17.76
C THR A 165 -19.63 -15.19 -17.30
N TYR A 166 -19.71 -14.96 -15.99
CA TYR A 166 -20.42 -13.82 -15.40
C TYR A 166 -19.59 -12.53 -15.42
N ALA A 167 -18.27 -12.63 -15.55
CA ALA A 167 -17.35 -11.48 -15.66
C ALA A 167 -16.33 -11.67 -16.80
N PRO A 168 -16.76 -11.65 -18.08
CA PRO A 168 -15.85 -11.80 -19.20
C PRO A 168 -14.82 -10.66 -19.23
N GLY A 169 -13.54 -11.02 -19.35
CA GLY A 169 -12.43 -10.05 -19.39
C GLY A 169 -11.90 -9.61 -18.03
N VAL A 170 -12.54 -10.00 -16.92
CA VAL A 170 -12.03 -9.80 -15.57
C VAL A 170 -11.20 -11.02 -15.16
N LYS A 171 -9.98 -10.82 -14.69
CA LYS A 171 -9.14 -11.91 -14.21
C LYS A 171 -9.55 -12.27 -12.77
N LEU A 172 -10.15 -13.45 -12.60
CA LEU A 172 -10.61 -13.98 -11.32
C LEU A 172 -9.96 -15.33 -10.98
N GLN A 173 -10.05 -15.74 -9.72
CA GLN A 173 -9.50 -17.01 -9.23
C GLN A 173 -10.45 -17.62 -8.20
N VAL A 174 -10.62 -18.94 -8.26
CA VAL A 174 -11.29 -19.72 -7.22
C VAL A 174 -10.25 -20.55 -6.48
N VAL A 175 -10.24 -20.49 -5.14
CA VAL A 175 -9.31 -21.23 -4.27
C VAL A 175 -10.10 -22.12 -3.33
N TYR A 176 -9.70 -23.39 -3.23
CA TYR A 176 -10.20 -24.32 -2.23
C TYR A 176 -9.21 -24.52 -1.09
N GLU A 177 -9.66 -24.37 0.16
CA GLU A 177 -8.82 -24.58 1.34
C GLU A 177 -9.62 -25.14 2.52
N LYS A 178 -8.95 -25.85 3.45
CA LYS A 178 -9.55 -26.39 4.67
C LYS A 178 -9.00 -25.66 5.88
N TYR A 179 -9.78 -24.74 6.43
CA TYR A 179 -9.37 -23.99 7.62
C TYR A 179 -9.73 -24.74 8.91
N PRO A 180 -8.91 -24.67 9.97
CA PRO A 180 -9.25 -25.30 11.25
C PRO A 180 -10.35 -24.55 12.01
N PHE A 181 -10.72 -23.36 11.54
CA PHE A 181 -11.75 -22.48 12.08
C PHE A 181 -12.75 -22.11 10.98
N ARG A 182 -13.90 -21.54 11.35
CA ARG A 182 -14.86 -20.98 10.38
C ARG A 182 -14.34 -19.62 9.89
N PRO A 183 -14.12 -19.40 8.58
CA PRO A 183 -13.74 -18.08 8.07
C PRO A 183 -14.74 -16.96 8.42
N TYR A 184 -14.23 -15.80 8.81
CA TYR A 184 -14.98 -14.59 9.16
C TYR A 184 -14.19 -13.32 8.76
N LEU A 185 -14.79 -12.14 8.95
CA LEU A 185 -14.18 -10.84 8.73
C LEU A 185 -13.81 -10.15 10.04
N LEU A 186 -12.64 -9.52 10.06
CA LEU A 186 -12.31 -8.44 10.98
C LEU A 186 -12.93 -7.16 10.41
N SER A 187 -13.67 -6.42 11.25
CA SER A 187 -14.33 -5.18 10.87
C SER A 187 -13.33 -4.14 10.36
N ALA A 188 -12.21 -4.00 11.06
CA ALA A 188 -11.11 -3.14 10.66
C ALA A 188 -9.77 -3.57 11.24
N LEU A 189 -8.69 -3.17 10.57
CA LEU A 189 -7.32 -3.20 11.08
C LEU A 189 -6.66 -1.86 10.78
N THR A 190 -5.89 -1.34 11.74
CA THR A 190 -5.00 -0.19 11.50
C THR A 190 -3.62 -0.73 11.21
N VAL A 191 -3.10 -0.49 10.01
CA VAL A 191 -1.80 -1.01 9.58
C VAL A 191 -0.85 0.15 9.33
N PHE A 192 0.26 0.20 10.05
CA PHE A 192 1.32 1.18 9.81
C PHE A 192 2.28 0.61 8.77
N GLY A 193 2.46 1.33 7.66
CA GLY A 193 3.42 0.99 6.62
C GLY A 193 4.87 1.10 7.08
N PRO A 194 5.84 0.65 6.26
CA PRO A 194 7.27 0.75 6.57
C PRO A 194 7.78 2.18 6.82
N ASP A 195 7.12 3.16 6.21
CA ASP A 195 7.33 4.59 6.35
C ASP A 195 6.55 5.22 7.52
N THR A 196 5.91 4.38 8.35
CA THR A 196 4.99 4.73 9.44
C THR A 196 3.65 5.33 9.00
N THR A 197 3.36 5.39 7.69
CA THR A 197 2.07 5.86 7.19
C THR A 197 0.95 4.95 7.69
N PRO A 198 -0.09 5.49 8.36
CA PRO A 198 -1.20 4.69 8.85
C PRO A 198 -2.24 4.43 7.75
N TYR A 199 -2.60 3.17 7.59
CA TYR A 199 -3.64 2.70 6.66
C TYR A 199 -4.77 2.06 7.44
N LEU A 200 -6.01 2.37 7.06
CA LEU A 200 -7.18 1.67 7.55
C LEU A 200 -7.57 0.59 6.54
N LEU A 201 -7.56 -0.66 6.99
CA LEU A 201 -8.11 -1.80 6.26
C LEU A 201 -9.47 -2.12 6.85
N GLN A 202 -10.48 -2.30 6.01
CA GLN A 202 -11.83 -2.64 6.44
C GLN A 202 -12.27 -3.98 5.84
N SER A 203 -13.10 -4.72 6.58
CA SER A 203 -13.65 -6.02 6.14
C SER A 203 -12.55 -7.01 5.74
N VAL A 204 -11.56 -7.20 6.62
CA VAL A 204 -10.38 -8.04 6.35
C VAL A 204 -10.68 -9.51 6.66
N PRO A 205 -10.57 -10.43 5.70
CA PRO A 205 -10.76 -11.85 5.98
C PRO A 205 -9.76 -12.37 7.00
N ALA A 206 -10.25 -13.07 8.02
CA ALA A 206 -9.40 -13.70 9.02
C ALA A 206 -8.52 -14.83 8.45
N THR A 207 -8.86 -15.32 7.25
CA THR A 207 -8.09 -16.28 6.46
C THR A 207 -6.93 -15.66 5.68
N MET A 208 -6.83 -14.33 5.59
CA MET A 208 -5.65 -13.70 4.99
C MET A 208 -4.41 -14.00 5.83
N THR A 209 -3.24 -13.95 5.20
CA THR A 209 -1.97 -14.05 5.91
C THR A 209 -1.38 -12.66 6.17
N PRO A 210 -0.51 -12.50 7.18
CA PRO A 210 0.28 -11.28 7.33
C PRO A 210 1.12 -10.96 6.07
N ARG A 211 1.55 -11.98 5.32
CA ARG A 211 2.27 -11.79 4.04
C ARG A 211 1.40 -11.04 3.02
N ASP A 212 0.13 -11.40 2.90
CA ASP A 212 -0.80 -10.75 1.95
C ASP A 212 -1.07 -9.29 2.35
N ILE A 213 -1.27 -9.02 3.64
CA ILE A 213 -1.41 -7.65 4.15
C ILE A 213 -0.17 -6.82 3.84
N ALA A 214 1.02 -7.38 4.10
CA ALA A 214 2.26 -6.67 3.85
C ALA A 214 2.46 -6.39 2.36
N ALA A 215 2.15 -7.34 1.49
CA ALA A 215 2.23 -7.16 0.04
C ALA A 215 1.30 -6.05 -0.45
N ALA A 216 0.06 -5.99 0.06
CA ALA A 216 -0.89 -4.94 -0.28
C ALA A 216 -0.45 -3.55 0.22
N ILE A 217 0.10 -3.46 1.44
CA ILE A 217 0.61 -2.20 1.99
C ILE A 217 1.86 -1.73 1.23
N VAL A 218 2.80 -2.64 0.92
CA VAL A 218 4.00 -2.32 0.13
C VAL A 218 3.67 -1.96 -1.31
N ALA A 219 2.56 -2.41 -1.88
CA ALA A 219 2.12 -1.95 -3.20
C ALA A 219 1.69 -0.46 -3.17
N GLU A 220 1.16 0.00 -2.04
CA GLU A 220 0.62 1.36 -1.85
C GLU A 220 1.68 2.34 -1.34
N THR A 221 2.56 1.87 -0.45
CA THR A 221 3.77 2.59 -0.10
C THR A 221 4.73 2.47 -1.29
N ARG A 222 5.16 3.57 -1.92
CA ARG A 222 6.13 3.54 -3.06
C ARG A 222 7.53 3.00 -2.69
N ALA A 223 7.63 2.19 -1.64
CA ALA A 223 8.84 1.70 -1.01
C ALA A 223 9.22 0.30 -1.50
N MET A 224 10.26 0.29 -2.33
CA MET A 224 11.28 -0.75 -2.50
C MET A 224 10.85 -2.08 -3.14
N THR A 225 11.57 -2.44 -4.21
CA THR A 225 11.66 -3.79 -4.77
C THR A 225 12.97 -4.42 -4.28
N ASP A 226 13.01 -5.75 -4.15
CA ASP A 226 14.24 -6.46 -3.76
C ASP A 226 15.24 -6.56 -4.93
N LYS A 227 16.40 -7.18 -4.66
CA LYS A 227 17.53 -7.32 -5.60
C LYS A 227 17.18 -8.01 -6.94
N GLN A 228 16.02 -8.65 -7.08
CA GLN A 228 15.58 -9.38 -8.28
C GLN A 228 14.32 -8.78 -8.94
N GLY A 229 13.83 -7.62 -8.46
CA GLY A 229 12.52 -7.08 -8.86
C GLY A 229 11.34 -7.76 -8.16
N GLY A 230 11.61 -8.55 -7.12
CA GLY A 230 10.63 -9.21 -6.26
C GLY A 230 10.14 -8.32 -5.12
N PRO A 231 9.03 -8.68 -4.46
CA PRO A 231 8.51 -7.94 -3.31
C PRO A 231 9.51 -7.97 -2.14
N VAL A 232 9.75 -6.81 -1.51
CA VAL A 232 10.60 -6.70 -0.32
C VAL A 232 10.12 -7.66 0.77
N SER A 233 11.04 -8.44 1.34
CA SER A 233 10.73 -9.26 2.51
C SER A 233 10.33 -8.35 3.66
N THR A 234 9.06 -8.40 4.01
CA THR A 234 8.43 -7.66 5.08
C THR A 234 8.17 -8.57 6.26
N VAL A 235 8.03 -7.95 7.42
CA VAL A 235 7.61 -8.62 8.63
C VAL A 235 6.49 -7.81 9.23
N ILE A 236 5.49 -8.49 9.78
CA ILE A 236 4.39 -7.84 10.47
C ILE A 236 4.54 -8.06 11.97
N ASP A 237 4.44 -6.99 12.73
CA ASP A 237 4.27 -7.02 14.18
C ASP A 237 2.83 -6.60 14.52
N ALA A 238 2.19 -7.29 15.46
CA ALA A 238 0.95 -6.82 16.09
C ALA A 238 1.30 -6.02 17.34
N GLU A 239 0.68 -4.84 17.54
CA GLU A 239 0.77 -4.12 18.80
C GLU A 239 -0.19 -4.76 19.81
N THR A 240 0.35 -5.40 20.86
CA THR A 240 -0.41 -6.01 21.96
C THR A 240 -0.24 -5.19 23.24
N GLU A 241 -1.04 -5.48 24.27
CA GLU A 241 -0.91 -4.83 25.59
C GLU A 241 0.48 -5.05 26.22
N ASP A 242 1.13 -6.18 25.92
CA ASP A 242 2.47 -6.53 26.38
C ASP A 242 3.60 -6.00 25.47
N GLY A 243 3.27 -5.26 24.41
CA GLY A 243 4.20 -4.73 23.42
C GLY A 243 4.06 -5.35 22.03
N PRO A 244 4.95 -5.01 21.07
CA PRO A 244 4.90 -5.55 19.72
C PRO A 244 5.26 -7.04 19.68
N SER A 245 4.43 -7.86 19.03
CA SER A 245 4.62 -9.29 18.85
C SER A 245 4.71 -9.67 17.37
N ARG A 246 5.74 -10.42 16.99
CA ARG A 246 5.99 -10.85 15.60
C ARG A 246 4.95 -11.87 15.16
N LEU A 247 4.31 -11.62 14.02
CA LEU A 247 3.38 -12.56 13.40
C LEU A 247 4.10 -13.56 12.48
N ASP A 248 3.59 -14.78 12.41
CA ASP A 248 4.01 -15.81 11.45
C ASP A 248 3.41 -15.49 10.07
N PRO A 249 4.23 -15.21 9.04
CA PRO A 249 3.75 -14.74 7.73
C PRO A 249 2.99 -15.80 6.93
N ASP A 250 3.09 -17.08 7.28
CA ASP A 250 2.47 -18.19 6.53
C ASP A 250 1.21 -18.71 7.20
N ARG A 251 0.89 -18.20 8.39
CA ARG A 251 -0.37 -18.51 9.10
C ARG A 251 -1.43 -17.45 8.84
N THR A 252 -2.68 -17.84 8.94
CA THR A 252 -3.81 -16.92 8.84
C THR A 252 -3.81 -15.89 10.00
N LEU A 253 -4.51 -14.77 9.83
CA LEU A 253 -4.68 -13.77 10.91
C LEU A 253 -5.35 -14.39 12.15
N HIS A 254 -6.28 -15.32 11.94
CA HIS A 254 -6.91 -16.07 13.02
C HIS A 254 -5.90 -16.88 13.83
N GLU A 255 -5.06 -17.68 13.15
CA GLU A 255 -4.03 -18.51 13.80
C GLU A 255 -2.93 -17.67 14.46
N ASN A 256 -2.69 -16.46 13.95
CA ASN A 256 -1.84 -15.45 14.56
C ASN A 256 -2.51 -14.70 15.74
N ASN A 257 -3.75 -15.03 16.09
CA ASN A 257 -4.54 -14.40 17.15
C ASN A 257 -4.74 -12.88 16.97
N VAL A 258 -4.73 -12.38 15.73
CA VAL A 258 -4.98 -10.97 15.44
C VAL A 258 -6.42 -10.63 15.83
N LYS A 259 -6.57 -9.56 16.62
CA LYS A 259 -7.86 -9.10 17.13
C LYS A 259 -8.50 -8.09 16.20
N ASP A 260 -9.83 -8.02 16.26
CA ASP A 260 -10.60 -6.99 15.57
C ASP A 260 -10.19 -5.59 16.03
N LYS A 261 -10.13 -4.64 15.09
CA LYS A 261 -9.60 -3.28 15.30
C LYS A 261 -8.15 -3.25 15.82
N GLY A 262 -7.43 -4.35 15.65
CA GLY A 262 -6.02 -4.48 16.02
C GLY A 262 -5.12 -3.52 15.24
N LYS A 263 -3.98 -3.22 15.83
CA LYS A 263 -2.92 -2.41 15.20
C LYS A 263 -1.80 -3.33 14.75
N LEU A 264 -1.44 -3.24 13.48
CA LEU A 264 -0.34 -3.96 12.87
C LEU A 264 0.70 -2.98 12.38
N ARG A 265 1.97 -3.38 12.40
CA ARG A 265 3.08 -2.63 11.86
C ARG A 265 3.79 -3.49 10.84
N VAL A 266 3.78 -3.03 9.59
CA VAL A 266 4.58 -3.61 8.52
C VAL A 266 5.96 -2.99 8.63
N GLY A 267 6.88 -3.75 9.21
CA GLY A 267 8.29 -3.47 9.05
C GLY A 267 8.74 -4.00 7.69
N THR A 268 9.74 -3.36 7.09
CA THR A 268 10.67 -4.17 6.30
C THR A 268 11.24 -5.23 7.24
N LYS A 269 11.53 -6.44 6.74
CA LYS A 269 12.26 -7.43 7.51
C LYS A 269 13.60 -6.81 7.88
N ALA A 270 13.63 -6.20 9.06
CA ALA A 270 14.87 -5.84 9.70
C ALA A 270 15.55 -7.18 9.93
N ILE A 271 16.61 -7.44 9.18
CA ILE A 271 17.68 -8.31 9.67
C ILE A 271 18.31 -7.52 10.82
N ALA A 272 17.59 -7.40 11.94
CA ALA A 272 18.09 -6.78 13.15
C ALA A 272 19.10 -7.76 13.72
N GLY A 273 20.40 -7.40 13.62
CA GLY A 273 21.46 -8.05 14.39
C GLY A 273 22.46 -8.90 13.63
N ASN A 274 22.71 -8.68 12.33
CA ASN A 274 24.02 -9.05 11.79
C ASN A 274 24.36 -8.29 10.48
N ILE A 275 24.56 -6.98 10.59
CA ILE A 275 25.78 -6.47 9.97
C ILE A 275 26.76 -6.57 11.12
N SER A 276 27.65 -7.55 11.11
CA SER A 276 28.69 -7.58 12.13
C SER A 276 29.40 -6.22 12.11
N PRO A 277 29.84 -5.66 13.25
CA PRO A 277 30.63 -4.43 13.25
C PRO A 277 31.77 -4.48 12.23
N GLU A 278 32.33 -5.67 12.01
CA GLU A 278 33.31 -6.00 10.98
C GLU A 278 32.77 -5.81 9.55
N GLN A 279 31.57 -6.28 9.21
CA GLN A 279 30.96 -6.08 7.89
C GLN A 279 30.62 -4.61 7.62
N ARG A 280 30.17 -3.88 8.64
CA ARG A 280 29.92 -2.43 8.50
C ARG A 280 31.23 -1.70 8.27
N LEU A 281 32.24 -2.02 9.08
CA LEU A 281 33.59 -1.49 8.96
C LEU A 281 34.17 -1.78 7.58
N GLU A 282 34.11 -3.02 7.12
CA GLU A 282 34.58 -3.45 5.79
C GLU A 282 33.88 -2.65 4.68
N ALA A 283 32.56 -2.50 4.76
CA ALA A 283 31.80 -1.76 3.78
C ALA A 283 32.17 -0.27 3.76
N GLN A 284 32.38 0.35 4.93
CA GLN A 284 32.81 1.75 5.03
C GLN A 284 34.23 1.95 4.48
N LEU A 285 35.15 1.03 4.79
CA LEU A 285 36.52 1.05 4.26
C LEU A 285 36.54 0.88 2.74
N ARG A 286 35.76 -0.07 2.21
CA ARG A 286 35.64 -0.30 0.76
C ARG A 286 35.03 0.90 0.06
N MET A 287 33.93 1.45 0.58
CA MET A 287 33.28 2.66 0.08
C MET A 287 34.29 3.81 0.00
N ARG A 288 34.99 4.10 1.11
CA ARG A 288 36.02 5.14 1.17
C ARG A 288 37.11 4.92 0.13
N ALA A 289 37.59 3.69 -0.03
CA ALA A 289 38.62 3.36 -1.02
C ALA A 289 38.14 3.60 -2.47
N GLN A 290 36.90 3.22 -2.79
CA GLN A 290 36.29 3.43 -4.11
C GLN A 290 36.10 4.93 -4.40
N ILE A 291 35.58 5.69 -3.45
CA ILE A 291 35.40 7.14 -3.58
C ILE A 291 36.75 7.84 -3.78
N ARG A 292 37.77 7.50 -2.95
CA ARG A 292 39.12 8.07 -3.10
C ARG A 292 39.74 7.73 -4.44
N ARG A 293 39.56 6.50 -4.93
CA ARG A 293 40.02 6.08 -6.25
C ARG A 293 39.37 6.90 -7.36
N TYR A 294 38.05 7.10 -7.27
CA TYR A 294 37.31 7.94 -8.22
C TYR A 294 37.82 9.39 -8.19
N ALA A 295 37.91 10.00 -7.01
CA ALA A 295 38.40 11.37 -6.85
C ALA A 295 39.83 11.54 -7.39
N TYR A 296 40.73 10.59 -7.13
CA TYR A 296 42.10 10.63 -7.67
C TYR A 296 42.14 10.60 -9.21
N GLY A 297 41.22 9.86 -9.83
CA GLY A 297 41.10 9.77 -11.28
C GLY A 297 40.35 10.92 -11.94
N GLN A 298 39.76 11.83 -11.17
CA GLN A 298 38.85 12.87 -11.66
C GLN A 298 39.29 14.26 -11.19
N PRO A 299 40.06 15.02 -12.00
CA PRO A 299 40.60 16.34 -11.62
C PRO A 299 39.55 17.39 -11.24
N HIS A 300 38.29 17.14 -11.59
CA HIS A 300 37.15 18.03 -11.37
C HIS A 300 36.26 17.56 -10.23
N PHE A 301 36.69 16.60 -9.42
CA PHE A 301 35.94 16.06 -8.30
C PHE A 301 36.84 15.93 -7.07
N GLU A 302 36.47 16.58 -5.97
CA GLU A 302 37.25 16.63 -4.75
C GLU A 302 36.42 16.25 -3.53
N ILE A 303 37.06 15.58 -2.56
CA ILE A 303 36.49 15.34 -1.23
C ILE A 303 36.98 16.47 -0.33
N VAL A 304 36.06 17.32 0.14
CA VAL A 304 36.44 18.57 0.85
C VAL A 304 36.17 18.54 2.36
N ASP A 305 35.30 17.64 2.83
CA ASP A 305 35.01 17.47 4.26
C ASP A 305 34.55 16.04 4.57
N TYR A 306 34.82 15.58 5.80
CA TYR A 306 34.30 14.35 6.36
C TYR A 306 34.14 14.49 7.88
N ASP A 307 33.14 13.81 8.46
CA ASP A 307 32.94 13.80 9.91
C ASP A 307 34.00 12.98 10.66
N ASN A 308 34.56 11.97 10.00
CA ASN A 308 35.66 11.16 10.51
C ASN A 308 36.55 10.69 9.34
N GLU A 309 37.86 10.84 9.47
CA GLU A 309 38.80 10.50 8.38
C GLU A 309 38.82 9.01 8.06
N ASP A 310 38.60 8.18 9.07
CA ASP A 310 38.74 6.74 8.97
C ASP A 310 37.43 6.02 8.68
N LEU A 311 36.36 6.42 9.37
CA LEU A 311 35.02 5.81 9.32
C LEU A 311 33.93 6.87 9.10
N PRO A 312 33.94 7.54 7.94
CA PRO A 312 32.99 8.63 7.70
C PRO A 312 31.56 8.09 7.65
N ASN A 313 30.64 8.75 8.37
CA ASN A 313 29.21 8.66 8.11
C ASN A 313 28.70 9.87 7.31
N ARG A 314 29.54 10.89 7.12
CA ARG A 314 29.28 12.07 6.30
C ARG A 314 30.50 12.37 5.45
N ILE A 315 30.29 12.54 4.15
CA ILE A 315 31.35 12.96 3.21
C ILE A 315 30.80 14.07 2.34
N THR A 316 31.51 15.18 2.25
CA THR A 316 31.16 16.31 1.37
C THR A 316 32.11 16.36 0.19
N PHE A 317 31.52 16.58 -0.98
CA PHE A 317 32.20 16.63 -2.26
C PHE A 317 32.03 17.99 -2.91
N GLU A 318 33.04 18.36 -3.70
CA GLU A 318 32.96 19.45 -4.66
C GLU A 318 33.21 18.90 -6.06
N ALA A 319 32.40 19.33 -7.02
CA ALA A 319 32.55 18.95 -8.41
C ALA A 319 32.45 20.18 -9.33
N GLN A 320 33.31 20.23 -10.33
CA GLN A 320 33.28 21.22 -11.41
C GLN A 320 32.59 20.61 -12.64
N GLY A 321 31.62 21.33 -13.18
CA GLY A 321 30.88 20.89 -14.37
C GLY A 321 29.67 21.78 -14.64
N PRO A 322 29.27 21.94 -15.92
CA PRO A 322 28.17 22.81 -16.29
C PRO A 322 26.84 22.23 -15.79
N GLY A 323 26.08 22.99 -15.03
CA GLY A 323 24.76 22.63 -14.52
C GLY A 323 23.84 23.85 -14.46
N LEU A 324 22.68 23.68 -13.81
CA LEU A 324 21.65 24.72 -13.74
C LEU A 324 21.23 24.96 -12.29
N ALA A 325 21.13 26.22 -11.89
CA ALA A 325 20.51 26.70 -10.66
C ALA A 325 19.13 27.29 -10.96
N PRO A 326 18.26 27.43 -9.94
CA PRO A 326 16.91 27.94 -10.14
C PRO A 326 16.89 29.32 -10.83
N PRO A 327 15.89 29.59 -11.69
CA PRO A 327 15.67 30.93 -12.23
C PRO A 327 15.46 31.96 -11.10
N GLU A 328 15.98 33.17 -11.27
CA GLU A 328 15.81 34.25 -10.29
C GLU A 328 14.33 34.64 -10.10
N ASN A 329 13.53 34.55 -11.15
CA ASN A 329 12.11 34.86 -11.15
C ASN A 329 11.21 33.65 -10.82
N LEU A 330 11.77 32.53 -10.35
CA LEU A 330 10.97 31.30 -10.13
C LEU A 330 9.87 31.50 -9.09
N GLU A 331 10.14 32.21 -7.99
CA GLU A 331 9.13 32.45 -6.95
C GLU A 331 8.00 33.35 -7.45
N GLU A 332 8.33 34.41 -8.18
CA GLU A 332 7.35 35.31 -8.81
C GLU A 332 6.49 34.55 -9.83
N PHE A 333 7.11 33.70 -10.64
CA PHE A 333 6.41 32.88 -11.64
C PHE A 333 5.42 31.89 -10.99
N LEU A 334 5.74 31.37 -9.81
CA LEU A 334 4.90 30.41 -9.08
C LEU A 334 3.85 31.08 -8.18
N ALA A 335 3.92 32.40 -7.97
CA ALA A 335 2.99 33.10 -7.09
C ALA A 335 1.54 32.97 -7.60
N GLY A 336 0.62 32.55 -6.73
CA GLY A 336 -0.79 32.37 -7.08
C GLY A 336 -1.12 31.05 -7.77
N THR A 337 -0.15 30.13 -7.88
CA THR A 337 -0.36 28.81 -8.50
C THR A 337 -0.86 27.74 -7.51
N GLU A 338 -1.01 28.09 -6.23
CA GLU A 338 -1.24 27.13 -5.12
C GLU A 338 -2.57 26.38 -5.23
N ASN A 339 -3.56 26.97 -5.92
CA ASN A 339 -4.90 26.40 -6.09
C ASN A 339 -5.20 26.00 -7.54
N LEU A 340 -4.22 26.02 -8.43
CA LEU A 340 -4.42 25.59 -9.81
C LEU A 340 -4.69 24.09 -9.88
N ARG A 341 -5.58 23.71 -10.80
CA ARG A 341 -5.71 22.30 -11.18
C ARG A 341 -4.44 21.85 -11.87
N ILE A 342 -4.21 20.54 -11.86
CA ILE A 342 -2.95 19.98 -12.33
C ILE A 342 -2.76 20.18 -13.84
N GLU A 343 -3.85 20.23 -14.60
CA GLU A 343 -3.84 20.55 -16.03
C GLU A 343 -3.44 22.01 -16.28
N ASP A 344 -3.99 22.94 -15.49
CA ASP A 344 -3.70 24.37 -15.60
C ASP A 344 -2.26 24.68 -15.18
N TYR A 345 -1.77 24.02 -14.11
CA TYR A 345 -0.38 24.12 -13.68
C TYR A 345 0.59 23.63 -14.75
N ARG A 346 0.27 22.50 -15.41
CA ARG A 346 1.08 21.97 -16.52
C ARG A 346 1.07 22.87 -17.75
N ALA A 347 0.02 23.67 -17.94
CA ALA A 347 -0.14 24.60 -19.05
C ALA A 347 0.50 25.97 -18.82
N LEU A 348 1.11 26.22 -17.65
CA LEU A 348 1.89 27.44 -17.42
C LEU A 348 3.02 27.58 -18.46
N PRO A 349 3.42 28.81 -18.82
CA PRO A 349 4.41 29.06 -19.85
C PRO A 349 5.83 28.81 -19.33
N TRP A 350 6.14 27.54 -19.04
CA TRP A 350 7.39 27.10 -18.43
C TRP A 350 8.64 27.51 -19.22
N GLU A 351 8.50 27.73 -20.53
CA GLU A 351 9.56 28.21 -21.42
C GLU A 351 10.04 29.64 -21.10
N GLN A 352 9.27 30.41 -20.34
CA GLN A 352 9.66 31.76 -19.90
C GLN A 352 10.73 31.71 -18.79
N LEU A 353 10.84 30.60 -18.07
CA LEU A 353 11.87 30.42 -17.05
C LEU A 353 13.25 30.32 -17.71
N THR A 354 14.21 31.07 -17.15
CA THR A 354 15.62 31.03 -17.57
C THR A 354 16.49 30.60 -16.39
N PRO A 355 16.79 29.29 -16.25
CA PRO A 355 17.67 28.81 -15.20
C PRO A 355 19.08 29.42 -15.32
N VAL A 356 19.71 29.63 -14.17
CA VAL A 356 21.04 30.23 -14.09
C VAL A 356 22.09 29.15 -14.35
N LYS A 357 22.98 29.36 -15.33
CA LYS A 357 24.10 28.44 -15.57
C LYS A 357 25.08 28.49 -14.41
N ILE A 358 25.41 27.32 -13.86
CA ILE A 358 26.42 27.16 -12.82
C ILE A 358 27.51 26.20 -13.28
N SER A 359 28.71 26.31 -12.72
CA SER A 359 29.83 25.40 -13.01
C SER A 359 30.33 24.64 -11.78
N PHE A 360 29.76 24.92 -10.61
CA PHE A 360 30.22 24.42 -9.33
C PHE A 360 29.09 23.75 -8.58
N HIS A 361 29.38 22.56 -8.04
CA HIS A 361 28.45 21.76 -7.28
C HIS A 361 29.08 21.36 -5.97
N ARG A 362 28.34 21.51 -4.87
CA ARG A 362 28.69 20.92 -3.58
C ARG A 362 27.57 20.03 -3.11
N PHE A 363 27.88 18.81 -2.71
CA PHE A 363 26.90 17.86 -2.18
C PHE A 363 27.50 16.99 -1.08
N THR A 364 26.66 16.54 -0.15
CA THR A 364 27.05 15.71 0.98
C THR A 364 26.34 14.36 0.92
N MET A 365 27.10 13.28 1.03
CA MET A 365 26.59 11.92 1.20
C MET A 365 26.57 11.56 2.68
N TYR A 366 25.49 10.93 3.12
CA TYR A 366 25.27 10.48 4.49
C TYR A 366 25.02 8.98 4.55
N LEU A 367 25.70 8.30 5.46
CA LEU A 367 25.47 6.90 5.77
C LEU A 367 24.53 6.76 6.96
N SER A 368 23.49 5.97 6.80
CA SER A 368 22.62 5.63 7.93
C SER A 368 23.27 4.59 8.85
N ALA A 369 22.69 4.40 10.03
CA ALA A 369 23.05 3.31 10.94
C ALA A 369 22.88 1.91 10.31
N MET A 370 22.09 1.81 9.23
CA MET A 370 21.82 0.56 8.51
C MET A 370 22.72 0.34 7.29
N PHE A 371 23.65 1.25 7.00
CA PHE A 371 24.67 1.02 5.97
C PHE A 371 25.51 -0.25 6.26
N PRO A 372 25.83 -1.10 5.25
CA PRO A 372 25.52 -0.96 3.83
C PRO A 372 24.21 -1.60 3.37
N VAL A 373 23.33 -2.05 4.27
CA VAL A 373 22.03 -2.64 3.89
C VAL A 373 21.09 -1.58 3.31
N VAL A 374 21.11 -0.38 3.87
CA VAL A 374 20.40 0.79 3.32
C VAL A 374 21.39 1.67 2.58
N ALA A 375 20.97 2.15 1.40
CA ALA A 375 21.75 3.07 0.58
C ALA A 375 22.11 4.35 1.35
N PRO A 376 23.25 4.97 1.02
CA PRO A 376 23.47 6.35 1.45
C PRO A 376 22.39 7.27 0.86
N TYR A 377 22.11 8.37 1.53
CA TYR A 377 21.35 9.47 0.92
C TYR A 377 22.29 10.65 0.65
N VAL A 378 21.97 11.43 -0.39
CA VAL A 378 22.79 12.55 -0.84
C VAL A 378 21.96 13.83 -0.78
N VAL A 379 22.57 14.90 -0.28
CA VAL A 379 21.99 16.23 -0.22
C VAL A 379 22.87 17.19 -1.00
N TRP A 380 22.32 17.78 -2.06
CA TRP A 380 22.91 18.90 -2.78
C TRP A 380 22.90 20.15 -1.91
N ASN A 381 24.06 20.77 -1.73
CA ASN A 381 24.24 21.96 -0.89
C ASN A 381 24.22 23.26 -1.68
N THR A 382 24.61 23.22 -2.95
CA THR A 382 24.49 24.38 -3.86
C THR A 382 23.09 24.47 -4.45
N PRO A 383 22.58 25.67 -4.77
CA PRO A 383 21.35 25.80 -5.53
C PRO A 383 21.43 25.02 -6.85
N VAL A 384 20.45 24.16 -7.10
CA VAL A 384 20.39 23.31 -8.29
C VAL A 384 18.93 23.20 -8.76
N PHE A 385 18.73 23.24 -10.07
CA PHE A 385 17.42 23.18 -10.71
C PHE A 385 17.36 21.93 -11.55
N HIS A 386 16.96 20.81 -10.94
CA HIS A 386 17.03 19.50 -11.56
C HIS A 386 15.83 18.63 -11.14
N PRO A 387 15.18 17.89 -12.08
CA PRO A 387 13.99 17.08 -11.79
C PRO A 387 14.16 16.11 -10.62
N ASN A 388 15.35 15.50 -10.51
CA ASN A 388 15.67 14.50 -9.49
C ASN A 388 16.11 15.07 -8.13
N ILE A 389 16.08 16.37 -7.89
CA ILE A 389 16.57 16.96 -6.63
C ILE A 389 15.45 17.72 -5.93
N TRP A 390 15.16 17.35 -4.69
CA TRP A 390 14.10 18.00 -3.90
C TRP A 390 14.43 19.46 -3.66
N ARG A 391 13.70 20.39 -4.27
CA ARG A 391 13.91 21.83 -4.07
C ARG A 391 13.28 22.35 -2.78
N LEU A 392 12.06 21.89 -2.47
CA LEU A 392 11.26 22.36 -1.34
C LEU A 392 11.36 21.41 -0.15
N VAL A 393 11.07 21.95 1.04
CA VAL A 393 10.95 21.15 2.27
C VAL A 393 9.74 20.23 2.13
N GLN A 394 9.94 18.94 2.37
CA GLN A 394 8.84 17.99 2.59
C GLN A 394 8.97 17.36 3.96
N PRO A 395 7.87 16.86 4.57
CA PRO A 395 7.95 16.11 5.82
C PRO A 395 8.99 14.99 5.73
N GLY A 396 10.02 15.05 6.58
CA GLY A 396 11.09 14.04 6.61
C GLY A 396 12.15 14.11 5.50
N ILE A 397 12.04 15.04 4.54
CA ILE A 397 13.01 15.17 3.42
C ILE A 397 13.62 16.57 3.44
N ARG A 398 14.96 16.62 3.51
CA ARG A 398 15.71 17.88 3.49
C ARG A 398 15.76 18.44 2.05
N PRO A 399 15.62 19.77 1.85
CA PRO A 399 15.93 20.40 0.58
C PRO A 399 17.33 20.03 0.09
N GLY A 400 17.47 19.84 -1.22
CA GLY A 400 18.66 19.33 -1.89
C GLY A 400 18.75 17.81 -1.92
N THR A 401 17.87 17.05 -1.27
CA THR A 401 17.94 15.58 -1.29
C THR A 401 17.81 15.05 -2.71
N VAL A 402 18.73 14.19 -3.13
CA VAL A 402 18.73 13.58 -4.46
C VAL A 402 17.82 12.35 -4.45
N CYS A 403 16.85 12.32 -5.35
CA CYS A 403 16.09 11.13 -5.68
C CYS A 403 16.84 10.33 -6.74
N LEU A 404 17.51 9.27 -6.30
CA LEU A 404 18.28 8.37 -7.17
C LEU A 404 17.39 7.35 -7.91
N GLY A 405 16.06 7.42 -7.74
CA GLY A 405 15.06 6.64 -8.49
C GLY A 405 15.39 5.14 -8.58
N PRO A 406 15.56 4.56 -9.79
CA PRO A 406 15.87 3.14 -9.99
C PRO A 406 17.11 2.62 -9.25
N LEU A 407 18.08 3.49 -8.91
CA LEU A 407 19.25 3.09 -8.13
C LEU A 407 18.89 2.83 -6.65
N MET A 408 17.87 3.50 -6.11
CA MET A 408 17.31 3.16 -4.79
C MET A 408 16.49 1.87 -4.86
N ASP A 409 15.75 1.67 -5.95
CA ASP A 409 14.95 0.45 -6.19
C ASP A 409 15.84 -0.78 -6.40
N GLY A 410 17.07 -0.60 -6.92
CA GLY A 410 18.03 -1.66 -7.22
C GLY A 410 19.31 -1.60 -6.38
N TYR A 411 19.37 -0.81 -5.30
CA TYR A 411 20.58 -0.66 -4.50
C TYR A 411 21.06 -2.00 -3.97
N ARG A 412 22.36 -2.26 -4.11
CA ARG A 412 23.00 -3.43 -3.54
C ARG A 412 24.19 -3.01 -2.68
N PRO A 413 24.45 -3.69 -1.55
CA PRO A 413 25.61 -3.40 -0.72
C PRO A 413 26.94 -3.42 -1.48
N ASP A 414 27.06 -4.17 -2.58
CA ASP A 414 28.22 -4.27 -3.46
C ASP A 414 28.31 -3.19 -4.56
N LEU A 415 27.40 -2.22 -4.57
CA LEU A 415 27.47 -1.06 -5.46
C LEU A 415 28.86 -0.40 -5.37
N ASP A 416 29.46 -0.13 -6.53
CA ASP A 416 30.70 0.65 -6.60
C ASP A 416 30.40 2.12 -6.36
N PHE A 417 30.99 2.68 -5.30
CA PHE A 417 30.79 4.07 -4.95
C PHE A 417 31.48 5.05 -5.92
N GLY A 418 32.46 4.61 -6.69
CA GLY A 418 32.97 5.40 -7.81
C GLY A 418 31.92 5.60 -8.90
N TYR A 419 31.12 4.58 -9.18
CA TYR A 419 29.98 4.70 -10.11
C TYR A 419 28.91 5.63 -9.55
N LEU A 420 28.59 5.54 -8.25
CA LEU A 420 27.67 6.48 -7.61
C LEU A 420 28.17 7.93 -7.70
N CYS A 421 29.47 8.18 -7.48
CA CYS A 421 30.04 9.51 -7.65
C CYS A 421 29.92 10.02 -9.09
N GLN A 422 30.17 9.17 -10.09
CA GLN A 422 29.96 9.54 -11.50
C GLN A 422 28.50 9.87 -11.79
N LEU A 423 27.57 9.05 -11.30
CA LEU A 423 26.14 9.28 -11.45
C LEU A 423 25.71 10.62 -10.85
N LEU A 424 26.22 10.98 -9.67
CA LEU A 424 25.95 12.28 -9.04
C LEU A 424 26.48 13.43 -9.91
N VAL A 425 27.70 13.31 -10.45
CA VAL A 425 28.24 14.30 -11.41
C VAL A 425 27.35 14.40 -12.65
N ASP A 426 26.87 13.28 -13.17
CA ASP A 426 25.99 13.27 -14.34
C ASP A 426 24.63 13.93 -14.05
N ILE A 427 24.07 13.74 -12.85
CA ILE A 427 22.85 14.43 -12.40
C ILE A 427 23.12 15.95 -12.31
N GLY A 428 24.16 16.36 -11.59
CA GLY A 428 24.52 17.77 -11.44
C GLY A 428 24.78 18.48 -12.77
N THR A 429 25.25 17.74 -13.76
CA THR A 429 25.56 18.24 -15.11
C THR A 429 24.47 17.97 -16.16
N TYR A 430 23.28 17.55 -15.74
CA TYR A 430 22.14 17.29 -16.62
C TYR A 430 22.38 16.21 -17.69
N ARG A 431 23.37 15.35 -17.46
CA ARG A 431 23.67 14.18 -18.30
C ARG A 431 22.82 12.97 -17.94
N ASN A 432 22.20 12.98 -16.77
CA ASN A 432 21.27 11.95 -16.33
C ASN A 432 20.01 12.59 -15.71
N TYR A 433 18.94 12.63 -16.52
CA TYR A 433 17.63 13.11 -16.12
C TYR A 433 16.53 12.35 -16.88
N ASP A 434 15.34 12.31 -16.29
CA ASP A 434 14.12 11.79 -16.91
C ASP A 434 12.96 12.73 -16.55
N VAL A 435 11.95 12.85 -17.42
CA VAL A 435 10.80 13.77 -17.27
C VAL A 435 9.47 13.16 -17.74
N VAL A 436 9.37 11.83 -17.84
CA VAL A 436 8.19 11.10 -18.33
C VAL A 436 6.91 11.37 -17.52
N ASP A 437 6.97 11.50 -16.19
CA ASP A 437 5.80 11.86 -15.35
C ASP A 437 6.05 13.03 -14.37
N ALA A 438 5.95 14.26 -14.89
CA ALA A 438 6.28 15.52 -14.24
C ALA A 438 5.75 15.71 -12.80
N ASN A 439 4.61 15.10 -12.44
CA ASN A 439 3.97 15.29 -11.13
C ASN A 439 4.57 14.43 -10.02
N THR A 440 5.41 13.46 -10.37
CA THR A 440 6.03 12.54 -9.42
C THR A 440 7.48 12.91 -9.11
N TYR A 441 8.01 13.95 -9.78
CA TYR A 441 9.39 14.36 -9.61
C TYR A 441 9.60 15.22 -8.35
N PRO A 442 10.78 15.11 -7.72
CA PRO A 442 11.22 15.97 -6.64
C PRO A 442 11.13 17.48 -6.88
N ASP A 443 11.35 17.93 -8.13
CA ASP A 443 11.17 19.33 -8.54
C ASP A 443 10.30 19.43 -9.80
N PRO A 444 8.96 19.47 -9.65
CA PRO A 444 8.04 19.54 -10.78
C PRO A 444 8.29 20.74 -11.71
N PRO A 445 8.59 21.97 -11.22
CA PRO A 445 9.03 23.07 -12.08
C PRO A 445 10.22 22.74 -12.98
N ALA A 446 11.26 22.10 -12.44
CA ALA A 446 12.42 21.70 -13.25
C ALA A 446 12.05 20.63 -14.28
N ALA A 447 11.20 19.67 -13.92
CA ALA A 447 10.72 18.64 -14.83
C ALA A 447 9.87 19.22 -15.98
N LEU A 448 8.94 20.14 -15.67
CA LEU A 448 8.09 20.79 -16.67
C LEU A 448 8.90 21.71 -17.59
N TRP A 449 9.81 22.51 -17.02
CA TRP A 449 10.74 23.33 -17.80
C TRP A 449 11.61 22.49 -18.73
N ALA A 450 12.18 21.40 -18.24
CA ALA A 450 13.06 20.53 -19.03
C ALA A 450 12.33 19.89 -20.21
N ARG A 451 11.00 19.79 -20.21
CA ARG A 451 10.21 19.27 -21.35
C ARG A 451 9.99 20.30 -22.47
N THR A 452 10.19 21.58 -22.19
CA THR A 452 10.03 22.64 -23.19
C THR A 452 11.15 22.58 -24.23
N GLU A 453 10.91 23.11 -25.42
CA GLU A 453 11.92 23.20 -26.48
C GLU A 453 13.15 23.99 -26.01
N ARG A 454 12.92 25.16 -25.37
CA ARG A 454 13.97 25.99 -24.78
C ARG A 454 14.74 25.28 -23.67
N GLY A 455 14.06 24.48 -22.86
CA GLY A 455 14.69 23.61 -21.86
C GLY A 455 15.64 22.60 -22.50
N GLN A 456 15.17 21.88 -23.51
CA GLN A 456 15.96 20.90 -24.25
C GLN A 456 17.13 21.52 -25.03
N GLU A 457 16.98 22.74 -25.55
CA GLU A 457 18.09 23.49 -26.16
C GLU A 457 19.17 23.83 -25.12
N LEU A 458 18.78 24.34 -23.95
CA LEU A 458 19.72 24.70 -22.91
C LEU A 458 20.46 23.46 -22.37
N ILE A 459 19.74 22.37 -22.10
CA ILE A 459 20.32 21.10 -21.64
C ILE A 459 21.34 20.56 -22.65
N ARG A 460 21.00 20.57 -23.95
CA ARG A 460 21.96 20.17 -25.01
C ARG A 460 23.17 21.09 -25.05
N SER A 461 22.99 22.40 -24.85
CA SER A 461 24.09 23.37 -24.87
C SER A 461 25.12 23.18 -23.73
N ILE A 462 24.71 22.54 -22.62
CA ILE A 462 25.60 22.18 -21.50
C ILE A 462 26.09 20.72 -21.57
N GLY A 463 25.77 20.01 -22.65
CA GLY A 463 26.24 18.64 -22.92
C GLY A 463 25.35 17.53 -22.37
N GLY A 464 24.09 17.83 -22.01
CA GLY A 464 23.10 16.82 -21.64
C GLY A 464 22.50 16.11 -22.88
N PRO A 465 22.06 14.84 -22.75
CA PRO A 465 21.42 14.10 -23.82
C PRO A 465 20.01 14.63 -24.11
N PRO A 466 19.43 14.37 -25.29
CA PRO A 466 18.02 14.64 -25.53
C PRO A 466 17.13 13.77 -24.63
N MET A 467 15.92 14.27 -24.34
CA MET A 467 14.88 13.52 -23.61
C MET A 467 14.59 12.16 -24.25
N ARG A 468 14.50 11.10 -23.44
CA ARG A 468 14.12 9.77 -23.91
C ARG A 468 12.60 9.68 -24.18
N PRO A 469 12.16 8.98 -25.25
CA PRO A 469 10.73 8.73 -25.46
C PRO A 469 10.17 7.76 -24.40
N PRO A 470 8.89 7.89 -24.02
CA PRO A 470 8.28 7.02 -23.03
C PRO A 470 8.15 5.58 -23.58
N THR A 471 8.93 4.64 -23.04
CA THR A 471 8.75 3.21 -23.30
C THR A 471 7.72 2.62 -22.34
N GLN A 472 6.72 1.91 -22.87
CA GLN A 472 5.77 1.08 -22.11
C GLN A 472 6.54 0.06 -21.25
N ARG A 473 6.24 0.01 -19.94
CA ARG A 473 6.76 -1.05 -19.05
C ARG A 473 5.85 -2.28 -19.12
N GLU A 474 6.49 -3.44 -19.24
CA GLU A 474 5.90 -4.78 -19.41
C GLU A 474 5.11 -5.26 -18.18
N ASP A 475 3.93 -5.80 -18.48
CA ASP A 475 3.04 -6.57 -17.61
C ASP A 475 3.54 -8.01 -17.46
N GLU A 476 3.70 -8.50 -16.23
CA GLU A 476 3.49 -9.90 -15.82
C GLU A 476 3.71 -10.05 -14.30
N LYS A 477 2.65 -9.92 -13.50
CA LYS A 477 2.62 -10.34 -12.08
C LYS A 477 1.32 -11.12 -11.75
N PRO A 478 1.36 -12.09 -10.81
CA PRO A 478 0.16 -12.74 -10.29
C PRO A 478 -0.76 -11.72 -9.59
N LEU A 479 -2.09 -11.92 -9.66
CA LEU A 479 -3.04 -11.04 -8.97
C LEU A 479 -2.97 -11.26 -7.47
N ALA A 480 -2.66 -10.20 -6.73
CA ALA A 480 -2.87 -10.16 -5.28
C ALA A 480 -4.36 -9.86 -4.98
N PRO A 481 -4.90 -10.37 -3.86
CA PRO A 481 -6.26 -10.02 -3.42
C PRO A 481 -6.38 -8.52 -3.11
N SER A 482 -7.47 -7.90 -3.56
CA SER A 482 -7.72 -6.46 -3.41
C SER A 482 -8.25 -6.12 -2.01
N LEU A 483 -7.61 -5.18 -1.32
CA LEU A 483 -8.07 -4.69 -0.01
C LEU A 483 -8.84 -3.36 -0.12
N TRP A 484 -9.76 -3.13 0.83
CA TRP A 484 -10.25 -1.77 1.12
C TRP A 484 -9.18 -1.02 1.91
N LEU A 485 -8.26 -0.41 1.18
CA LEU A 485 -7.15 0.33 1.75
C LEU A 485 -7.39 1.83 1.57
N ARG A 486 -7.31 2.58 2.68
CA ARG A 486 -7.40 4.05 2.67
C ARG A 486 -6.29 4.63 3.56
N PRO A 487 -5.49 5.60 3.06
CA PRO A 487 -4.62 6.39 3.92
C PRO A 487 -5.46 7.10 4.98
N LEU A 488 -5.05 7.02 6.26
CA LEU A 488 -5.77 7.69 7.34
C LEU A 488 -5.70 9.23 7.23
N ALA A 489 -4.77 9.78 6.44
CA ALA A 489 -4.69 11.21 6.13
C ALA A 489 -5.88 11.72 5.30
N ASP A 490 -6.58 10.84 4.57
CA ASP A 490 -7.74 11.19 3.73
C ASP A 490 -9.07 10.99 4.46
N VAL A 491 -9.03 10.54 5.72
CA VAL A 491 -10.22 10.41 6.57
C VAL A 491 -10.47 11.78 7.20
N HIS A 492 -11.43 12.54 6.66
CA HIS A 492 -11.97 13.71 7.35
C HIS A 492 -12.29 13.36 8.80
N PRO A 493 -11.93 14.21 9.78
CA PRO A 493 -12.23 13.94 11.17
C PRO A 493 -13.75 13.95 11.34
N MET A 494 -14.37 12.77 11.32
CA MET A 494 -15.70 12.62 11.88
C MET A 494 -15.57 12.94 13.36
N GLU A 495 -16.34 13.96 13.74
CA GLU A 495 -16.53 14.49 15.07
C GLU A 495 -16.54 13.37 16.11
N ARG A 496 -15.60 13.44 17.06
CA ARG A 496 -15.76 12.74 18.33
C ARG A 496 -16.86 13.46 19.12
N PRO A 497 -17.70 12.72 19.88
CA PRO A 497 -18.79 13.30 20.67
C PRO A 497 -18.32 14.32 21.70
#